data_AF-A0A9X1NH23-F1
#
_entry.id   AF-A0A9X1NH23-F1
#
_cell.length_a   1.000
_cell.length_b   1.000
_cell.length_c   1.000
_cell.angle_alpha   90.00
_cell.angle_beta   90.00
_cell.angle_gamma   90.00
#
_symmetry.space_group_name_H-M   'P 1'
#
loop_
_entity.id
_entity.type
_entity.pdbx_description
1 polymer ?
#
loop_
_entity_poly.entity_id
_entity_poly.type
_entity_poly.pdbx_seq_one_letter_code
_entity_poly.pdbx_strand_id
1 'polypeptide(L)'
;MHSVEQALAAIGRAEPEVAEDARAAWDSLTGGEGPESVTQWRLQQFCWDELNRSWMSDAQGRWRVATALAALLDGLSMQRYAGIARSDTTRQILFTGDQAPDRGRTVVRRAMQRSGIEPPDTELLTWGAIMGPAEGQAREAVADRLELAVAVGDLQPGTRGWRDSQAEITLNVLLSPRMDLSGEALYDQILDERLDDWIRGPRSTTRGGLLAPLETSLRENVDPGMAAPARALLRPLDWLLTEIGDGLALTAAGYLPPRTVSRALDELGWRDELIGPANREVDAYPVLVLRETAQRLGLCRRRASRLTLTPSGRAALNDGRTLWQAVAAGLVGPEHSALAVAWEVVLAVLAPGDVVGEEDVRTLVQAVITESGWRVAGRRTPSESDTSALFFAVLRELRWMELVEESGALLDRQLRARSGAADLFRAALRHRVLHRDIVPF
;
A
#
# COMPACT_ATOMS: atom_id res chain seq x y z
N MET A 1 38.32 -10.15 -20.85
CA MET A 1 37.61 -9.98 -19.58
C MET A 1 38.47 -10.62 -18.51
N HIS A 2 38.96 -9.85 -17.54
CA HIS A 2 39.73 -10.42 -16.43
C HIS A 2 38.77 -11.19 -15.52
N SER A 3 39.21 -12.29 -14.93
CA SER A 3 38.46 -12.88 -13.83
C SER A 3 38.50 -11.97 -12.60
N VAL A 4 37.54 -12.11 -11.68
CA VAL A 4 37.52 -11.37 -10.40
C VAL A 4 38.85 -11.49 -9.67
N GLU A 5 39.38 -12.71 -9.56
CA GLU A 5 40.68 -12.98 -8.94
C GLU A 5 41.86 -12.31 -9.66
N GLN A 6 41.85 -12.26 -10.99
CA GLN A 6 42.89 -11.56 -11.76
C GLN A 6 42.85 -10.05 -11.54
N ALA A 7 41.65 -9.47 -11.48
CA ALA A 7 41.46 -8.04 -11.22
C ALA A 7 41.90 -7.69 -9.79
N LEU A 8 41.50 -8.49 -8.79
CA LEU A 8 41.93 -8.32 -7.39
C LEU A 8 43.45 -8.47 -7.23
N ALA A 9 44.08 -9.44 -7.91
CA ALA A 9 45.53 -9.59 -7.92
C ALA A 9 46.24 -8.41 -8.60
N ALA A 10 45.63 -7.77 -9.60
CA ALA A 10 46.17 -6.56 -10.21
C ALA A 10 46.12 -5.37 -9.24
N ILE A 11 45.01 -5.18 -8.53
CA ILE A 11 44.85 -4.14 -7.51
C ILE A 11 45.84 -4.37 -6.35
N GLY A 12 45.90 -5.59 -5.83
CA GLY A 12 46.73 -5.93 -4.66
C GLY A 12 48.23 -5.84 -4.91
N ARG A 13 48.68 -5.86 -6.17
CA ARG A 13 50.10 -5.58 -6.51
C ARG A 13 50.50 -4.13 -6.24
N ALA A 14 49.56 -3.19 -6.30
CA ALA A 14 49.81 -1.79 -6.01
C ALA A 14 49.43 -1.44 -4.57
N GLU A 15 48.24 -1.88 -4.14
CA GLU A 15 47.63 -1.49 -2.87
C GLU A 15 46.90 -2.71 -2.23
N PRO A 16 47.57 -3.47 -1.35
CA PRO A 16 46.99 -4.67 -0.74
C PRO A 16 45.69 -4.41 0.04
N GLU A 17 45.63 -3.33 0.82
CA GLU A 17 44.44 -2.96 1.60
C GLU A 17 43.23 -2.68 0.70
N VAL A 18 43.44 -2.06 -0.46
CA VAL A 18 42.37 -1.79 -1.44
C VAL A 18 41.84 -3.08 -2.05
N ALA A 19 42.69 -4.09 -2.26
CA ALA A 19 42.24 -5.40 -2.75
C ALA A 19 41.41 -6.16 -1.70
N GLU A 20 41.73 -6.02 -0.41
CA GLU A 20 40.93 -6.59 0.68
C GLU A 20 39.56 -5.92 0.79
N ASP A 21 39.52 -4.58 0.81
CA ASP A 21 38.27 -3.81 0.82
C ASP A 21 37.41 -4.13 -0.41
N ALA A 22 38.02 -4.22 -1.60
CA ALA A 22 37.33 -4.56 -2.84
C ALA A 22 36.74 -5.97 -2.81
N ARG A 23 37.47 -6.95 -2.26
CA ARG A 23 36.97 -8.33 -2.12
C ARG A 23 35.80 -8.39 -1.14
N ALA A 24 35.93 -7.77 0.03
CA ALA A 24 34.84 -7.75 1.01
C ALA A 24 33.58 -7.06 0.46
N ALA A 25 33.74 -5.96 -0.28
CA ALA A 25 32.63 -5.29 -0.96
C ALA A 25 32.00 -6.15 -2.07
N TRP A 26 32.83 -6.84 -2.85
CA TRP A 26 32.37 -7.74 -3.92
C TRP A 26 31.56 -8.90 -3.36
N ASP A 27 32.08 -9.59 -2.35
CA ASP A 27 31.43 -10.75 -1.74
C ASP A 27 30.08 -10.38 -1.11
N SER A 28 29.99 -9.19 -0.50
CA SER A 28 28.74 -8.63 0.02
C SER A 28 27.76 -8.25 -1.11
N LEU A 29 28.24 -7.58 -2.17
CA LEU A 29 27.41 -7.19 -3.31
C LEU A 29 26.81 -8.37 -4.07
N THR A 30 27.59 -9.42 -4.31
CA THR A 30 27.16 -10.56 -5.14
C THR A 30 26.65 -11.75 -4.34
N GLY A 31 26.85 -11.78 -3.02
CA GLY A 31 26.53 -12.96 -2.21
C GLY A 31 27.35 -14.20 -2.62
N GLY A 32 28.50 -14.01 -3.26
CA GLY A 32 29.33 -15.07 -3.82
C GLY A 32 28.97 -15.48 -5.26
N GLU A 33 27.98 -14.84 -5.90
CA GLU A 33 27.68 -15.02 -7.31
C GLU A 33 28.74 -14.37 -8.22
N GLY A 34 28.72 -14.73 -9.51
CA GLY A 34 29.63 -14.20 -10.51
C GLY A 34 29.29 -12.77 -10.97
N PRO A 35 30.10 -12.18 -11.87
CA PRO A 35 29.91 -10.82 -12.35
C PRO A 35 28.55 -10.56 -13.04
N GLU A 36 27.92 -11.60 -13.57
CA GLU A 36 26.58 -11.56 -14.16
C GLU A 36 25.48 -11.15 -13.17
N SER A 37 25.72 -11.31 -11.87
CA SER A 37 24.80 -10.91 -10.79
C SER A 37 24.82 -9.41 -10.50
N VAL A 38 25.78 -8.66 -11.06
CA VAL A 38 25.94 -7.22 -10.78
C VAL A 38 24.94 -6.40 -11.58
N THR A 39 24.00 -5.80 -10.86
CA THR A 39 23.00 -4.88 -11.40
C THR A 39 23.16 -3.50 -10.77
N GLN A 40 22.67 -2.45 -11.45
CA GLN A 40 22.66 -1.10 -10.90
C GLN A 40 21.86 -1.06 -9.60
N TRP A 41 20.76 -1.80 -9.50
CA TRP A 41 19.95 -1.83 -8.29
C TRP A 41 20.72 -2.40 -7.10
N ARG A 42 21.32 -3.59 -7.23
CA ARG A 42 22.14 -4.20 -6.16
C ARG A 42 23.30 -3.31 -5.77
N LEU A 43 23.97 -2.69 -6.74
CA LEU A 43 25.07 -1.76 -6.46
C LEU A 43 24.60 -0.52 -5.69
N GLN A 44 23.45 0.05 -6.06
CA GLN A 44 22.87 1.18 -5.33
C GLN A 44 22.47 0.76 -3.92
N GLN A 45 21.87 -0.41 -3.73
CA GLN A 45 21.52 -0.93 -2.39
C GLN A 45 22.77 -1.08 -1.52
N PHE A 46 23.81 -1.70 -2.06
CA PHE A 46 25.08 -1.86 -1.36
C PHE A 46 25.71 -0.50 -1.02
N CYS A 47 25.95 0.35 -2.03
CA CYS A 47 26.69 1.60 -1.84
C CYS A 47 25.91 2.65 -1.04
N TRP A 48 24.58 2.70 -1.15
CA TRP A 48 23.77 3.77 -0.57
C TRP A 48 23.08 3.36 0.73
N ASP A 49 22.69 2.10 0.92
CA ASP A 49 22.05 1.61 2.15
C ASP A 49 22.97 0.73 3.00
N GLU A 50 23.45 -0.39 2.46
CA GLU A 50 24.13 -1.42 3.25
C GLU A 50 25.42 -0.92 3.91
N LEU A 51 26.25 -0.16 3.17
CA LEU A 51 27.43 0.47 3.75
C LEU A 51 27.08 1.36 4.95
N ASN A 52 25.95 2.07 4.94
CA ASN A 52 25.52 2.89 6.08
C ASN A 52 24.97 2.07 7.25
N ARG A 53 24.44 0.88 6.99
CA ARG A 53 23.67 0.10 7.96
C ARG A 53 24.48 -1.01 8.64
N SER A 54 25.36 -1.67 7.89
CA SER A 54 26.00 -2.93 8.29
C SER A 54 27.52 -2.83 8.47
N TRP A 55 28.16 -1.81 7.91
CA TRP A 55 29.62 -1.65 7.96
C TRP A 55 30.02 -0.70 9.10
N MET A 56 30.74 -1.22 10.10
CA MET A 56 31.10 -0.50 11.33
C MET A 56 32.27 0.50 11.16
N SER A 57 32.34 1.20 10.03
CA SER A 57 33.38 2.22 9.74
C SER A 57 32.79 3.62 9.62
N ASP A 58 33.62 4.65 9.84
CA ASP A 58 33.23 6.04 9.63
C ASP A 58 32.97 6.34 8.15
N ALA A 59 32.44 7.53 7.83
CA ALA A 59 32.17 7.93 6.45
C ALA A 59 33.37 7.74 5.50
N GLN A 60 34.59 8.00 6.00
CA GLN A 60 35.81 7.89 5.21
C GLN A 60 36.16 6.43 4.93
N GLY A 61 36.04 5.54 5.91
CA GLY A 61 36.21 4.10 5.74
C GLY A 61 35.21 3.53 4.73
N ARG A 62 33.93 3.86 4.87
CA ARG A 62 32.88 3.41 3.94
C ARG A 62 33.09 3.94 2.52
N TRP A 63 33.59 5.19 2.39
CA TRP A 63 33.96 5.76 1.09
C TRP A 63 35.14 5.02 0.46
N ARG A 64 36.16 4.63 1.24
CA ARG A 64 37.28 3.81 0.75
C ARG A 64 36.79 2.48 0.17
N VAL A 65 35.91 1.78 0.88
CA VAL A 65 35.29 0.52 0.43
C VAL A 65 34.55 0.73 -0.90
N ALA A 66 33.72 1.77 -1.02
CA ALA A 66 33.01 2.08 -2.26
C ALA A 66 33.97 2.38 -3.43
N THR A 67 35.07 3.10 -3.18
CA THR A 67 36.09 3.37 -4.22
C THR A 67 36.92 2.14 -4.58
N ALA A 68 37.19 1.24 -3.63
CA ALA A 68 37.87 -0.03 -3.87
C ALA A 68 37.01 -0.95 -4.76
N LEU A 69 35.71 -1.04 -4.47
CA LEU A 69 34.74 -1.73 -5.32
C LEU A 69 34.71 -1.12 -6.73
N ALA A 70 34.74 0.21 -6.86
CA ALA A 70 34.79 0.87 -8.16
C ALA A 70 36.05 0.49 -8.97
N ALA A 71 37.21 0.37 -8.33
CA ALA A 71 38.45 -0.07 -8.99
C ALA A 71 38.35 -1.52 -9.49
N LEU A 72 37.73 -2.41 -8.72
CA LEU A 72 37.46 -3.78 -9.15
C LEU A 72 36.52 -3.82 -10.36
N LEU A 73 35.42 -3.07 -10.31
CA LEU A 73 34.46 -2.95 -11.41
C LEU A 73 35.10 -2.41 -12.69
N ASP A 74 35.99 -1.41 -12.60
CA ASP A 74 36.77 -0.92 -13.73
C ASP A 74 37.67 -2.04 -14.32
N GLY A 75 38.33 -2.83 -13.47
CA GLY A 75 39.15 -3.99 -13.88
C GLY A 75 38.34 -5.08 -14.60
N LEU A 76 37.06 -5.23 -14.25
CA LEU A 76 36.09 -6.12 -14.90
C LEU A 76 35.43 -5.51 -16.14
N SER A 77 35.81 -4.29 -16.54
CA SER A 77 35.20 -3.55 -17.66
C SER A 77 33.73 -3.21 -17.45
N MET A 78 33.36 -2.90 -16.20
CA MET A 78 32.02 -2.51 -15.77
C MET A 78 31.99 -1.01 -15.42
N GLN A 79 32.42 -0.15 -16.34
CA GLN A 79 32.68 1.27 -16.05
C GLN A 79 31.44 2.04 -15.62
N ARG A 80 30.25 1.65 -16.13
CA ARG A 80 28.96 2.24 -15.72
C ARG A 80 28.70 2.02 -14.23
N TYR A 81 28.92 0.81 -13.75
CA TYR A 81 28.78 0.44 -12.33
C TYR A 81 29.85 1.10 -11.48
N ALA A 82 31.12 1.04 -11.92
CA ALA A 82 32.21 1.74 -11.23
C ALA A 82 31.90 3.23 -11.04
N GLY A 83 31.31 3.88 -12.05
CA GLY A 83 30.87 5.27 -12.00
C GLY A 83 29.86 5.58 -10.89
N ILE A 84 28.94 4.65 -10.60
CA ILE A 84 27.96 4.80 -9.50
C ILE A 84 28.67 4.69 -8.16
N ALA A 85 29.49 3.66 -7.97
CA ALA A 85 30.21 3.41 -6.72
C ALA A 85 31.09 4.60 -6.32
N ARG A 86 31.79 5.23 -7.28
CA ARG A 86 32.62 6.43 -7.05
C ARG A 86 31.92 7.78 -7.30
N SER A 87 30.59 7.80 -7.39
CA SER A 87 29.86 9.04 -7.68
C SER A 87 29.84 10.01 -6.51
N ASP A 88 29.67 11.30 -6.80
CA ASP A 88 29.42 12.34 -5.79
C ASP A 88 28.17 12.05 -4.97
N THR A 89 27.15 11.41 -5.57
CA THR A 89 25.94 10.95 -4.88
C THR A 89 26.28 9.93 -3.80
N THR A 90 27.07 8.90 -4.13
CA THR A 90 27.52 7.88 -3.15
C THR A 90 28.30 8.53 -2.02
N ARG A 91 29.24 9.43 -2.35
CA ARG A 91 30.00 10.17 -1.35
C ARG A 91 29.09 10.99 -0.44
N GLN A 92 28.17 11.78 -1.00
CA GLN A 92 27.25 12.61 -0.23
C GLN A 92 26.39 11.77 0.73
N ILE A 93 25.90 10.62 0.26
CA ILE A 93 25.07 9.71 1.06
C ILE A 93 25.84 9.19 2.27
N LEU A 94 27.05 8.65 2.07
CA LEU A 94 27.86 8.08 3.16
C LEU A 94 28.22 9.13 4.22
N PHE A 95 28.62 10.33 3.80
CA PHE A 95 28.98 11.42 4.71
C PHE A 95 27.77 12.03 5.42
N THR A 96 26.61 12.10 4.77
CA THR A 96 25.38 12.60 5.41
C THR A 96 24.84 11.60 6.43
N GLY A 97 24.90 10.30 6.13
CA GLY A 97 24.46 9.23 7.03
C GLY A 97 25.27 9.17 8.33
N ASP A 98 26.57 9.45 8.25
CA ASP A 98 27.46 9.52 9.41
C ASP A 98 27.13 10.68 10.36
N GLN A 99 26.83 11.86 9.82
CA GLN A 99 26.53 13.05 10.63
C GLN A 99 25.10 13.09 11.17
N ALA A 100 24.15 12.54 10.42
CA ALA A 100 22.72 12.60 10.75
C ALA A 100 21.99 11.36 10.20
N PRO A 101 21.95 10.24 10.95
CA PRO A 101 21.40 8.97 10.47
C PRO A 101 19.99 9.06 9.89
N ASP A 102 19.05 9.74 10.56
CA ASP A 102 17.67 9.91 10.10
C ASP A 102 17.58 10.70 8.79
N ARG A 103 18.43 11.72 8.66
CA ARG A 103 18.54 12.54 7.46
C ARG A 103 19.18 11.73 6.33
N GLY A 104 20.16 10.88 6.65
CA GLY A 104 20.79 9.92 5.75
C GLY A 104 19.77 9.01 5.07
N ARG A 105 18.89 8.35 5.84
CA ARG A 105 17.81 7.49 5.29
C ARG A 105 16.94 8.23 4.27
N THR A 106 16.61 9.49 4.56
CA THR A 106 15.82 10.32 3.64
C THR A 106 16.58 10.66 2.35
N VAL A 107 17.89 10.91 2.43
CA VAL A 107 18.74 11.17 1.26
C VAL A 107 18.89 9.91 0.40
N VAL A 108 19.11 8.75 1.02
CA VAL A 108 19.17 7.44 0.33
C VAL A 108 17.89 7.18 -0.45
N ARG A 109 16.73 7.25 0.21
CA ARG A 109 15.42 7.03 -0.43
C ARG A 109 15.20 7.96 -1.63
N ARG A 110 15.57 9.24 -1.50
CA ARG A 110 15.45 10.21 -2.61
C ARG A 110 16.42 9.91 -3.75
N ALA A 111 17.63 9.43 -3.46
CA ALA A 111 18.59 9.04 -4.48
C ALA A 111 18.11 7.82 -5.27
N MET A 112 17.62 6.78 -4.56
CA MET A 112 16.97 5.60 -5.16
C MET A 112 15.81 6.00 -6.07
N GLN A 113 14.87 6.80 -5.55
CA GLN A 113 13.72 7.28 -6.33
C GLN A 113 14.10 8.16 -7.52
N ARG A 114 15.29 8.75 -7.56
CA ARG A 114 15.76 9.60 -8.68
C ARG A 114 16.56 8.82 -9.72
N SER A 115 17.04 7.62 -9.40
CA SER A 115 17.81 6.80 -10.34
C SER A 115 16.95 6.23 -11.46
N GLY A 116 15.64 6.10 -11.21
CA GLY A 116 14.68 5.45 -12.11
C GLY A 116 14.78 3.92 -12.15
N ILE A 117 15.64 3.34 -11.32
CA ILE A 117 15.82 1.90 -11.17
C ILE A 117 14.96 1.34 -10.05
N GLU A 118 14.72 2.14 -9.01
CA GLU A 118 13.91 1.74 -7.87
C GLU A 118 12.45 1.50 -8.31
N PRO A 119 11.93 0.27 -8.18
CA PRO A 119 10.55 -0.04 -8.53
C PRO A 119 9.56 0.88 -7.79
N PRO A 120 8.68 1.62 -8.49
CA PRO A 120 7.66 2.43 -7.86
C PRO A 120 6.52 1.57 -7.32
N ASP A 121 5.82 2.08 -6.31
CA ASP A 121 4.49 1.58 -5.96
C ASP A 121 3.53 1.83 -7.14
N THR A 122 2.53 0.96 -7.29
CA THR A 122 1.55 1.01 -8.39
C THR A 122 0.13 0.84 -7.86
N GLU A 123 -0.84 0.92 -8.76
CA GLU A 123 -2.23 0.56 -8.48
C GLU A 123 -2.44 -0.94 -8.18
N LEU A 124 -1.48 -1.81 -8.52
CA LEU A 124 -1.58 -3.26 -8.22
C LEU A 124 -1.12 -3.60 -6.81
N LEU A 125 -0.08 -2.92 -6.31
CA LEU A 125 0.52 -3.15 -5.00
C LEU A 125 1.42 -2.00 -4.56
N THR A 126 1.61 -1.89 -3.25
CA THR A 126 2.72 -1.13 -2.65
C THR A 126 3.81 -2.10 -2.20
N TRP A 127 5.08 -1.76 -2.41
CA TRP A 127 6.23 -2.59 -2.02
C TRP A 127 6.42 -2.56 -0.50
N GLY A 128 6.58 -3.73 0.12
CA GLY A 128 6.78 -3.87 1.57
C GLY A 128 8.16 -3.40 2.04
N ALA A 129 8.26 -2.99 3.31
CA ALA A 129 9.56 -2.78 3.95
C ALA A 129 10.30 -4.11 4.24
N ILE A 130 9.52 -5.16 4.50
CA ILE A 130 9.96 -6.54 4.66
C ILE A 130 9.18 -7.34 3.62
N MET A 131 9.90 -8.13 2.84
CA MET A 131 9.37 -8.89 1.71
C MET A 131 9.65 -10.37 1.93
N GLY A 132 8.72 -11.22 1.52
CA GLY A 132 9.04 -12.63 1.33
C GLY A 132 9.87 -12.84 0.06
N PRO A 133 10.32 -14.07 -0.18
CA PRO A 133 11.13 -14.40 -1.34
C PRO A 133 10.49 -14.03 -2.69
N ALA A 134 9.19 -14.24 -2.87
CA ALA A 134 8.50 -13.95 -4.14
C ALA A 134 8.46 -12.44 -4.40
N GLU A 135 8.09 -11.64 -3.40
CA GLU A 135 8.08 -10.18 -3.53
C GLU A 135 9.49 -9.61 -3.73
N GLY A 136 10.49 -10.12 -3.03
CA GLY A 136 11.89 -9.73 -3.24
C GLY A 136 12.38 -10.01 -4.66
N GLN A 137 12.13 -11.22 -5.17
CA GLN A 137 12.50 -11.60 -6.53
C GLN A 137 11.79 -10.76 -7.58
N ALA A 138 10.50 -10.47 -7.39
CA ALA A 138 9.75 -9.61 -8.29
C ALA A 138 10.28 -8.17 -8.30
N ARG A 139 10.66 -7.62 -7.14
CA ARG A 139 11.27 -6.29 -7.04
C ARG A 139 12.58 -6.23 -7.82
N GLU A 140 13.44 -7.25 -7.68
CA GLU A 140 14.69 -7.36 -8.44
C GLU A 140 14.42 -7.44 -9.94
N ALA A 141 13.50 -8.30 -10.39
CA ALA A 141 13.16 -8.44 -11.80
C ALA A 141 12.62 -7.13 -12.42
N VAL A 142 11.83 -6.36 -11.68
CA VAL A 142 11.38 -5.03 -12.11
C VAL A 142 12.56 -4.07 -12.20
N ALA A 143 13.44 -4.06 -11.21
CA ALA A 143 14.60 -3.19 -11.19
C ALA A 143 15.55 -3.45 -12.39
N ASP A 144 15.77 -4.73 -12.72
CA ASP A 144 16.57 -5.14 -13.88
C ASP A 144 15.95 -4.67 -15.20
N ARG A 145 14.61 -4.77 -15.32
CA ARG A 145 13.91 -4.30 -16.52
C ARG A 145 13.95 -2.77 -16.66
N LEU A 146 13.84 -2.05 -15.54
CA LEU A 146 13.97 -0.60 -15.49
C LEU A 146 15.39 -0.18 -15.86
N GLU A 147 16.39 -0.89 -15.35
CA GLU A 147 17.79 -0.68 -15.72
C GLU A 147 18.04 -0.86 -17.21
N LEU A 148 17.52 -1.94 -17.80
CA LEU A 148 17.61 -2.16 -19.24
C LEU A 148 16.95 -1.00 -20.00
N ALA A 149 15.75 -0.56 -19.57
CA ALA A 149 15.05 0.55 -20.19
C ALA A 149 15.86 1.86 -20.15
N VAL A 150 16.55 2.13 -19.03
CA VAL A 150 17.45 3.29 -18.92
C VAL A 150 18.66 3.14 -19.84
N ALA A 151 19.25 1.94 -19.90
CA ALA A 151 20.44 1.69 -20.71
C ALA A 151 20.17 1.84 -22.22
N VAL A 152 18.99 1.45 -22.70
CA VAL A 152 18.60 1.60 -24.12
C VAL A 152 17.94 2.93 -24.44
N GLY A 153 17.60 3.73 -23.42
CA GLY A 153 17.03 5.07 -23.56
C GLY A 153 15.49 5.14 -23.63
N ASP A 154 14.80 4.01 -23.46
CA ASP A 154 13.34 3.91 -23.36
C ASP A 154 12.80 4.59 -22.10
N LEU A 155 13.59 4.58 -21.01
CA LEU A 155 13.30 5.30 -19.78
C LEU A 155 14.38 6.37 -19.53
N GLN A 156 13.96 7.63 -19.39
CA GLN A 156 14.87 8.75 -19.18
C GLN A 156 14.55 9.49 -17.87
N PRO A 157 15.19 9.10 -16.74
CA PRO A 157 14.94 9.71 -15.45
C PRO A 157 15.11 11.23 -15.47
N GLY A 158 14.12 11.95 -14.94
CA GLY A 158 14.14 13.42 -14.83
C GLY A 158 13.49 14.19 -16.00
N THR A 159 13.11 13.51 -17.09
CA THR A 159 12.34 14.14 -18.17
C THR A 159 10.86 14.35 -17.79
N ARG A 160 10.01 14.87 -18.65
CA ARG A 160 8.56 14.99 -18.35
C ARG A 160 7.89 13.64 -18.57
N GLY A 161 7.11 13.15 -17.59
CA GLY A 161 6.33 11.91 -17.71
C GLY A 161 7.10 10.61 -17.41
N TRP A 162 8.40 10.68 -17.14
CA TRP A 162 9.22 9.48 -16.92
C TRP A 162 8.74 8.58 -15.78
N ARG A 163 8.06 9.13 -14.76
CA ARG A 163 7.48 8.33 -13.66
C ARG A 163 6.28 7.50 -14.11
N ASP A 164 5.50 8.03 -15.04
CA ASP A 164 4.35 7.31 -15.60
C ASP A 164 4.87 6.14 -16.46
N SER A 165 5.91 6.39 -17.28
CA SER A 165 6.61 5.32 -18.03
C SER A 165 7.29 4.30 -17.11
N GLN A 166 7.84 4.75 -15.98
CA GLN A 166 8.43 3.86 -14.97
C GLN A 166 7.36 2.93 -14.40
N ALA A 167 6.21 3.46 -13.98
CA ALA A 167 5.09 2.67 -13.48
C ALA A 167 4.55 1.71 -14.55
N GLU A 168 4.43 2.15 -15.80
CA GLU A 168 3.98 1.31 -16.92
C GLU A 168 4.94 0.12 -17.17
N ILE A 169 6.25 0.34 -17.13
CA ILE A 169 7.24 -0.75 -17.22
C ILE A 169 7.08 -1.72 -16.06
N THR A 170 6.91 -1.22 -14.83
CA THR A 170 6.69 -2.05 -13.64
C THR A 170 5.43 -2.91 -13.76
N LEU A 171 4.30 -2.32 -14.14
CA LEU A 171 3.04 -3.05 -14.35
C LEU A 171 3.19 -4.15 -15.41
N ASN A 172 3.85 -3.83 -16.53
CA ASN A 172 4.10 -4.81 -17.58
C ASN A 172 4.93 -6.00 -17.10
N VAL A 173 5.97 -5.77 -16.29
CA VAL A 173 6.78 -6.86 -15.72
C VAL A 173 5.96 -7.70 -14.76
N LEU A 174 5.18 -7.07 -13.88
CA LEU A 174 4.39 -7.76 -12.87
C LEU A 174 3.28 -8.62 -13.46
N LEU A 175 2.65 -8.18 -14.55
CA LEU A 175 1.51 -8.84 -15.18
C LEU A 175 1.89 -9.79 -16.33
N SER A 176 3.14 -9.77 -16.81
CA SER A 176 3.56 -10.64 -17.91
C SER A 176 3.75 -12.09 -17.44
N PRO A 177 3.07 -13.07 -18.07
CA PRO A 177 3.35 -14.49 -17.86
C PRO A 177 4.82 -14.84 -18.11
N ARG A 178 5.44 -15.61 -17.21
CA ARG A 178 6.83 -16.05 -17.39
C ARG A 178 6.97 -17.56 -17.51
N MET A 179 7.80 -17.99 -18.45
CA MET A 179 8.04 -19.42 -18.72
C MET A 179 8.77 -20.13 -17.58
N ASP A 180 9.67 -19.44 -16.89
CA ASP A 180 10.36 -19.95 -15.69
C ASP A 180 9.42 -20.12 -14.48
N LEU A 181 8.23 -19.49 -14.54
CA LEU A 181 7.17 -19.59 -13.55
C LEU A 181 5.97 -20.39 -14.07
N SER A 182 6.18 -21.34 -15.00
CA SER A 182 5.12 -22.17 -15.58
C SER A 182 3.97 -21.39 -16.24
N GLY A 183 4.23 -20.16 -16.69
CA GLY A 183 3.22 -19.27 -17.28
C GLY A 183 2.49 -18.37 -16.30
N GLU A 184 2.86 -18.38 -15.01
CA GLU A 184 2.33 -17.43 -14.02
C GLU A 184 3.02 -16.06 -14.12
N ALA A 185 2.31 -15.02 -13.70
CA ALA A 185 2.85 -13.68 -13.58
C ALA A 185 3.47 -13.46 -12.19
N LEU A 186 4.44 -12.55 -12.08
CA LEU A 186 5.06 -12.22 -10.79
C LEU A 186 4.05 -11.65 -9.79
N TYR A 187 3.03 -10.94 -10.27
CA TYR A 187 1.93 -10.43 -9.46
C TYR A 187 1.20 -11.55 -8.71
N ASP A 188 0.93 -12.68 -9.37
CA ASP A 188 0.18 -13.79 -8.77
C ASP A 188 1.00 -14.45 -7.65
N GLN A 189 2.31 -14.58 -7.83
CA GLN A 189 3.21 -15.09 -6.79
C GLN A 189 3.30 -14.17 -5.57
N ILE A 190 3.38 -12.85 -5.79
CA ILE A 190 3.34 -11.87 -4.70
C ILE A 190 2.02 -11.97 -3.94
N LEU A 191 0.91 -12.07 -4.67
CA LEU A 191 -0.41 -12.17 -4.08
C LEU A 191 -0.53 -13.42 -3.21
N ASP A 192 -0.09 -14.58 -3.70
CA ASP A 192 -0.13 -15.84 -2.98
C ASP A 192 0.71 -15.80 -1.71
N GLU A 193 1.97 -15.36 -1.81
CA GLU A 193 2.87 -15.16 -0.67
C GLU A 193 2.23 -14.23 0.37
N ARG A 194 1.71 -13.08 -0.07
CA ARG A 194 1.13 -12.09 0.83
C ARG A 194 -0.16 -12.56 1.47
N LEU A 195 -0.99 -13.32 0.76
CA LEU A 195 -2.21 -13.90 1.32
C LEU A 195 -1.86 -14.96 2.36
N ASP A 196 -0.89 -15.82 2.08
CA ASP A 196 -0.44 -16.85 3.02
C ASP A 196 0.11 -16.22 4.30
N ASP A 197 0.97 -15.21 4.18
CA ASP A 197 1.48 -14.43 5.31
C ASP A 197 0.37 -13.70 6.05
N TRP A 198 -0.60 -13.13 5.33
CA TRP A 198 -1.69 -12.37 5.95
C TRP A 198 -2.67 -13.28 6.70
N ILE A 199 -2.96 -14.48 6.20
CA ILE A 199 -3.86 -15.46 6.83
C ILE A 199 -3.16 -16.17 8.00
N ARG A 200 -1.90 -16.58 7.83
CA ARG A 200 -1.19 -17.49 8.74
C ARG A 200 -0.15 -16.80 9.63
N GLY A 201 0.27 -15.58 9.31
CA GLY A 201 1.30 -14.85 10.03
C GLY A 201 0.89 -14.32 11.41
N PRO A 202 -0.31 -13.74 11.58
CA PRO A 202 -0.71 -13.18 12.88
C PRO A 202 -0.97 -14.24 13.95
N ARG A 203 -0.63 -13.93 15.20
CA ARG A 203 -0.81 -14.82 16.37
C ARG A 203 -2.25 -14.86 16.91
N SER A 204 -3.25 -14.83 16.03
CA SER A 204 -4.67 -14.94 16.40
C SER A 204 -5.31 -16.13 15.72
N THR A 205 -5.69 -17.13 16.52
CA THR A 205 -6.37 -18.33 16.05
C THR A 205 -7.74 -17.98 15.50
N THR A 206 -8.48 -17.07 16.14
CA THR A 206 -9.79 -16.62 15.64
C THR A 206 -9.65 -15.93 14.28
N ARG A 207 -8.65 -15.07 14.11
CA ARG A 207 -8.41 -14.38 12.84
C ARG A 207 -8.03 -15.36 11.73
N GLY A 208 -7.14 -16.30 11.99
CA GLY A 208 -6.76 -17.33 11.02
C GLY A 208 -7.94 -18.19 10.59
N GLY A 209 -8.77 -18.63 11.55
CA GLY A 209 -9.99 -19.41 11.28
C GLY A 209 -11.05 -18.65 10.49
N LEU A 210 -11.16 -17.33 10.68
CA LEU A 210 -12.07 -16.47 9.92
C LEU A 210 -11.61 -16.26 8.47
N LEU A 211 -10.31 -16.09 8.25
CA LEU A 211 -9.78 -15.75 6.93
C LEU A 211 -9.50 -16.98 6.05
N ALA A 212 -9.19 -18.13 6.63
CA ALA A 212 -8.87 -19.34 5.88
C ALA A 212 -9.96 -19.77 4.88
N PRO A 213 -11.27 -19.71 5.20
CA PRO A 213 -12.33 -20.02 4.23
C PRO A 213 -12.39 -19.07 3.03
N LEU A 214 -11.80 -17.88 3.13
CA LEU A 214 -11.77 -16.87 2.07
C LEU A 214 -10.54 -17.01 1.15
N GLU A 215 -9.58 -17.89 1.45
CA GLU A 215 -8.29 -17.97 0.75
C GLU A 215 -8.46 -18.09 -0.77
N THR A 216 -9.24 -19.06 -1.24
CA THR A 216 -9.50 -19.27 -2.68
C THR A 216 -10.18 -18.06 -3.31
N SER A 217 -11.19 -17.50 -2.65
CA SER A 217 -12.00 -16.41 -3.21
C SER A 217 -11.22 -15.08 -3.25
N LEU A 218 -10.26 -14.89 -2.34
CA LEU A 218 -9.37 -13.72 -2.31
C LEU A 218 -8.27 -13.77 -3.38
N ARG A 219 -7.91 -14.96 -3.88
CA ARG A 219 -6.98 -15.12 -5.02
C ARG A 219 -7.61 -14.75 -6.36
N GLU A 220 -8.93 -14.88 -6.47
CA GLU A 220 -9.67 -14.46 -7.65
C GLU A 220 -9.69 -12.94 -7.78
N ASN A 221 -9.47 -12.44 -9.00
CA ASN A 221 -9.67 -11.03 -9.29
C ASN A 221 -11.17 -10.70 -9.22
N VAL A 222 -11.51 -9.59 -8.59
CA VAL A 222 -12.89 -9.14 -8.46
C VAL A 222 -13.17 -8.05 -9.49
N ASP A 223 -13.94 -8.38 -10.52
CA ASP A 223 -14.41 -7.39 -11.49
C ASP A 223 -15.62 -6.64 -10.89
N PRO A 224 -15.59 -5.29 -10.81
CA PRO A 224 -16.78 -4.50 -10.46
C PRO A 224 -17.97 -4.71 -11.43
N GLY A 225 -17.74 -5.37 -12.57
CA GLY A 225 -18.74 -5.61 -13.60
C GLY A 225 -19.05 -4.32 -14.35
N MET A 226 -20.30 -4.19 -14.79
CA MET A 226 -20.75 -3.02 -15.56
C MET A 226 -20.86 -1.78 -14.67
N ALA A 227 -20.54 -0.61 -15.24
CA ALA A 227 -20.50 0.67 -14.53
C ALA A 227 -21.84 1.05 -13.86
N ALA A 228 -22.98 0.77 -14.49
CA ALA A 228 -24.29 1.14 -13.95
C ALA A 228 -24.65 0.36 -12.66
N PRO A 229 -24.55 -0.99 -12.62
CA PRO A 229 -24.67 -1.76 -11.37
C PRO A 229 -23.69 -1.32 -10.28
N ALA A 230 -22.41 -1.12 -10.63
CA ALA A 230 -21.39 -0.68 -9.68
C ALA A 230 -21.73 0.68 -9.05
N ARG A 231 -22.24 1.62 -9.85
CA ARG A 231 -22.76 2.91 -9.38
C ARG A 231 -23.99 2.75 -8.47
N ALA A 232 -24.93 1.90 -8.86
CA ALA A 232 -26.17 1.69 -8.11
C ALA A 232 -25.93 1.09 -6.71
N LEU A 233 -24.92 0.23 -6.56
CA LEU A 233 -24.49 -0.30 -5.26
C LEU A 233 -24.03 0.81 -4.31
N LEU A 234 -23.44 1.88 -4.84
CA LEU A 234 -22.84 2.99 -4.10
C LEU A 234 -23.68 4.28 -4.22
N ARG A 235 -25.00 4.12 -4.33
CA ARG A 235 -25.97 5.20 -4.50
C ARG A 235 -25.78 6.39 -3.53
N PRO A 236 -25.53 6.20 -2.21
CA PRO A 236 -25.30 7.35 -1.33
C PRO A 236 -24.08 8.18 -1.74
N LEU A 237 -22.96 7.54 -2.09
CA LEU A 237 -21.75 8.23 -2.53
C LEU A 237 -21.95 8.89 -3.89
N ASP A 238 -22.56 8.18 -4.84
CA ASP A 238 -22.89 8.73 -6.16
C ASP A 238 -23.76 9.99 -6.07
N TRP A 239 -24.76 9.97 -5.18
CA TRP A 239 -25.60 11.13 -4.89
C TRP A 239 -24.78 12.32 -4.40
N LEU A 240 -23.90 12.09 -3.41
CA LEU A 240 -23.08 13.16 -2.86
C LEU A 240 -22.10 13.73 -3.91
N LEU A 241 -21.45 12.88 -4.70
CA LEU A 241 -20.53 13.35 -5.75
C LEU A 241 -21.27 14.17 -6.81
N THR A 242 -22.49 13.76 -7.16
CA THR A 242 -23.38 14.50 -8.08
C THR A 242 -23.78 15.85 -7.50
N GLU A 243 -24.16 15.89 -6.23
CA GLU A 243 -24.54 17.13 -5.53
C GLU A 243 -23.35 18.09 -5.38
N ILE A 244 -22.12 17.57 -5.25
CA ILE A 244 -20.91 18.39 -5.24
C ILE A 244 -20.66 18.97 -6.63
N GLY A 245 -20.67 18.16 -7.69
CA GLY A 245 -20.38 18.59 -9.07
C GLY A 245 -19.12 19.47 -9.17
N ASP A 246 -19.28 20.70 -9.68
CA ASP A 246 -18.21 21.69 -9.80
C ASP A 246 -17.84 22.38 -8.46
N GLY A 247 -18.61 22.12 -7.41
CA GLY A 247 -18.33 22.47 -6.03
C GLY A 247 -19.57 22.92 -5.28
N LEU A 248 -19.67 22.50 -4.02
CA LEU A 248 -20.78 22.81 -3.13
C LEU A 248 -20.36 23.84 -2.07
N ALA A 249 -21.14 24.91 -1.90
CA ALA A 249 -20.88 25.89 -0.85
C ALA A 249 -21.18 25.28 0.53
N LEU A 250 -20.28 25.51 1.48
CA LEU A 250 -20.46 25.09 2.87
C LEU A 250 -20.96 26.26 3.71
N THR A 251 -21.58 25.93 4.84
CA THR A 251 -21.88 26.89 5.91
C THR A 251 -20.59 27.47 6.48
N ALA A 252 -20.68 28.57 7.25
CA ALA A 252 -19.52 29.18 7.90
C ALA A 252 -18.76 28.20 8.84
N ALA A 253 -19.48 27.25 9.43
CA ALA A 253 -18.91 26.21 10.29
C ALA A 253 -18.30 25.02 9.50
N GLY A 254 -18.42 25.02 8.17
CA GLY A 254 -17.86 23.98 7.30
C GLY A 254 -18.78 22.77 7.07
N TYR A 255 -20.04 22.84 7.48
CA TYR A 255 -21.06 21.83 7.23
C TYR A 255 -21.81 22.06 5.92
N LEU A 256 -22.45 21.01 5.39
CA LEU A 256 -23.40 21.07 4.28
C LEU A 256 -24.56 22.02 4.62
N PRO A 257 -25.06 22.79 3.64
CA PRO A 257 -26.22 23.66 3.84
C PRO A 257 -27.47 22.86 4.24
N PRO A 258 -28.35 23.38 5.12
CA PRO A 258 -29.60 22.72 5.51
C PRO A 258 -30.46 22.21 4.36
N ARG A 259 -30.50 22.95 3.24
CA ARG A 259 -31.24 22.54 2.04
C ARG A 259 -30.67 21.26 1.43
N THR A 260 -29.34 21.14 1.35
CA THR A 260 -28.67 19.95 0.85
C THR A 260 -28.86 18.78 1.81
N VAL A 261 -28.80 19.03 3.12
CA VAL A 261 -29.08 18.02 4.16
C VAL A 261 -30.50 17.47 4.00
N SER A 262 -31.52 18.34 3.88
CA SER A 262 -32.90 17.88 3.69
C SER A 262 -33.04 17.02 2.43
N ARG A 263 -32.47 17.47 1.30
CA ARG A 263 -32.51 16.70 0.05
C ARG A 263 -31.83 15.34 0.19
N ALA A 264 -30.68 15.27 0.87
CA ALA A 264 -30.01 14.00 1.13
C ALA A 264 -30.93 13.04 1.90
N LEU A 265 -31.55 13.53 3.00
CA LEU A 265 -32.46 12.72 3.81
C LEU A 265 -33.70 12.26 3.04
N ASP A 266 -34.25 13.12 2.17
CA ASP A 266 -35.43 12.83 1.37
C ASP A 266 -35.13 11.85 0.22
N GLU A 267 -34.10 12.14 -0.58
CA GLU A 267 -33.76 11.37 -1.78
C GLU A 267 -33.08 10.04 -1.42
N LEU A 268 -32.37 9.98 -0.28
CA LEU A 268 -31.76 8.74 0.23
C LEU A 268 -32.72 7.95 1.13
N GLY A 269 -33.86 8.51 1.53
CA GLY A 269 -34.87 7.80 2.32
C GLY A 269 -34.53 7.63 3.80
N TRP A 270 -33.61 8.43 4.33
CA TRP A 270 -33.14 8.33 5.72
C TRP A 270 -33.97 9.14 6.73
N ARG A 271 -34.97 9.91 6.27
CA ARG A 271 -35.75 10.79 7.14
C ARG A 271 -36.47 10.03 8.25
N ASP A 272 -37.07 8.89 7.94
CA ASP A 272 -37.86 8.10 8.90
C ASP A 272 -36.99 7.35 9.91
N GLU A 273 -35.67 7.28 9.70
CA GLU A 273 -34.71 6.67 10.61
C GLU A 273 -34.21 7.64 11.69
N LEU A 274 -34.51 8.94 11.58
CA LEU A 274 -34.00 9.99 12.47
C LEU A 274 -35.04 10.46 13.48
N ILE A 275 -34.57 10.77 14.69
CA ILE A 275 -35.40 11.38 15.73
C ILE A 275 -35.32 12.91 15.59
N GLY A 276 -36.45 13.55 15.31
CA GLY A 276 -36.56 15.00 15.18
C GLY A 276 -36.26 15.52 13.76
N PRO A 277 -36.20 16.85 13.58
CA PRO A 277 -36.22 17.44 12.23
C PRO A 277 -34.89 17.32 11.46
N ALA A 278 -33.76 17.05 12.11
CA ALA A 278 -32.44 16.85 11.50
C ALA A 278 -32.05 17.92 10.45
N ASN A 279 -32.27 19.20 10.77
CA ASN A 279 -32.11 20.33 9.83
C ASN A 279 -30.65 20.79 9.62
N ARG A 280 -29.69 20.30 10.42
CA ARG A 280 -28.26 20.61 10.31
C ARG A 280 -27.51 19.31 10.10
N GLU A 281 -26.39 19.35 9.39
CA GLU A 281 -25.58 18.14 9.16
C GLU A 281 -25.16 17.44 10.46
N VAL A 282 -24.82 18.22 11.50
CA VAL A 282 -24.48 17.67 12.83
C VAL A 282 -25.66 16.94 13.51
N ASP A 283 -26.89 17.31 13.14
CA ASP A 283 -28.13 16.68 13.63
C ASP A 283 -28.63 15.59 12.65
N ALA A 284 -28.06 15.52 11.44
CA ALA A 284 -28.37 14.57 10.37
C ALA A 284 -27.19 13.61 10.19
N TYR A 285 -26.96 12.78 11.20
CA TYR A 285 -25.79 11.93 11.32
C TYR A 285 -25.47 11.05 10.09
N PRO A 286 -26.44 10.46 9.36
CA PRO A 286 -26.17 9.73 8.11
C PRO A 286 -25.47 10.57 7.05
N VAL A 287 -25.88 11.84 6.92
CA VAL A 287 -25.31 12.79 5.95
C VAL A 287 -23.90 13.19 6.36
N LEU A 288 -23.66 13.36 7.67
CA LEU A 288 -22.33 13.61 8.23
C LEU A 288 -21.37 12.46 7.90
N VAL A 289 -21.77 11.22 8.21
CA VAL A 289 -21.00 10.01 7.92
C VAL A 289 -20.68 9.92 6.43
N LEU A 290 -21.67 10.12 5.56
CA LEU A 290 -21.48 10.07 4.12
C LEU A 290 -20.43 11.09 3.63
N ARG A 291 -20.48 12.34 4.10
CA ARG A 291 -19.48 13.36 3.74
C ARG A 291 -18.09 12.98 4.24
N GLU A 292 -17.98 12.55 5.50
CA GLU A 292 -16.71 12.20 6.11
C GLU A 292 -16.07 10.99 5.43
N THR A 293 -16.86 9.96 5.09
CA THR A 293 -16.40 8.82 4.29
C THR A 293 -15.93 9.27 2.91
N ALA A 294 -16.70 10.11 2.19
CA ALA A 294 -16.27 10.61 0.88
C ALA A 294 -14.97 11.43 0.93
N GLN A 295 -14.74 12.17 2.02
CA GLN A 295 -13.47 12.89 2.25
C GLN A 295 -12.33 11.96 2.61
N ARG A 296 -12.58 10.96 3.47
CA ARG A 296 -11.61 9.94 3.88
C ARG A 296 -11.14 9.10 2.69
N LEU A 297 -12.06 8.73 1.81
CA LEU A 297 -11.78 8.06 0.53
C LEU A 297 -11.09 8.97 -0.51
N GLY A 298 -10.88 10.25 -0.18
CA GLY A 298 -10.22 11.21 -1.06
C GLY A 298 -11.04 11.58 -2.30
N LEU A 299 -12.36 11.32 -2.32
CA LEU A 299 -13.25 11.65 -3.44
C LEU A 299 -13.58 13.15 -3.45
N CYS A 300 -13.69 13.76 -2.28
CA CYS A 300 -13.88 15.20 -2.15
C CYS A 300 -12.94 15.81 -1.12
N ARG A 301 -12.75 17.14 -1.19
CA ARG A 301 -11.95 17.89 -0.24
C ARG A 301 -12.56 19.25 0.03
N ARG A 302 -12.36 19.75 1.25
CA ARG A 302 -12.71 21.12 1.61
C ARG A 302 -11.64 22.09 1.09
N ARG A 303 -12.05 23.09 0.31
CA ARG A 303 -11.21 24.21 -0.10
C ARG A 303 -11.91 25.51 0.31
N ALA A 304 -11.37 26.18 1.32
CA ALA A 304 -12.01 27.33 1.97
C ALA A 304 -13.46 26.99 2.39
N SER A 305 -14.43 27.79 1.95
CA SER A 305 -15.87 27.60 2.21
C SER A 305 -16.59 26.71 1.20
N ARG A 306 -15.86 25.89 0.43
CA ARG A 306 -16.45 24.97 -0.55
C ARG A 306 -15.97 23.54 -0.38
N LEU A 307 -16.85 22.60 -0.67
CA LEU A 307 -16.53 21.20 -0.91
C LEU A 307 -16.35 21.00 -2.42
N THR A 308 -15.25 20.38 -2.84
CA THR A 308 -14.92 20.19 -4.26
C THR A 308 -14.47 18.77 -4.52
N LEU A 309 -14.77 18.23 -5.70
CA LEU A 309 -14.27 16.93 -6.13
C LEU A 309 -12.75 16.97 -6.35
N THR A 310 -12.07 15.91 -5.91
CA THR A 310 -10.68 15.65 -6.28
C THR A 310 -10.61 15.11 -7.73
N PRO A 311 -9.42 14.93 -8.32
CA PRO A 311 -9.31 14.20 -9.58
C PRO A 311 -9.94 12.80 -9.51
N SER A 312 -9.70 12.07 -8.42
CA SER A 312 -10.31 10.76 -8.16
C SER A 312 -11.84 10.86 -8.07
N GLY A 313 -12.38 11.82 -7.32
CA GLY A 313 -13.83 12.03 -7.22
C GLY A 313 -14.49 12.39 -8.54
N ARG A 314 -13.81 13.14 -9.42
CA ARG A 314 -14.33 13.42 -10.79
C ARG A 314 -14.34 12.16 -11.65
N ALA A 315 -13.31 11.32 -11.57
CA ALA A 315 -13.28 10.05 -12.29
C ALA A 315 -14.39 9.11 -11.80
N ALA A 316 -14.57 8.99 -10.48
CA ALA A 316 -15.64 8.24 -9.84
C ALA A 316 -17.05 8.76 -10.19
N LEU A 317 -17.24 10.09 -10.29
CA LEU A 317 -18.51 10.67 -10.74
C LEU A 317 -18.82 10.29 -12.20
N ASN A 318 -17.81 10.15 -13.05
CA ASN A 318 -17.99 9.85 -14.47
C ASN A 318 -18.14 8.35 -14.75
N ASP A 319 -17.55 7.48 -13.91
CA ASP A 319 -17.56 6.03 -14.09
C ASP A 319 -17.81 5.29 -12.77
N GLY A 320 -18.87 4.48 -12.76
CA GLY A 320 -19.27 3.69 -11.59
C GLY A 320 -18.27 2.60 -11.22
N ARG A 321 -17.50 2.07 -12.17
CA ARG A 321 -16.43 1.10 -11.87
C ARG A 321 -15.30 1.77 -11.10
N THR A 322 -14.93 2.98 -11.53
CA THR A 322 -13.96 3.82 -10.82
C THR A 322 -14.43 4.18 -9.40
N LEU A 323 -15.71 4.52 -9.20
CA LEU A 323 -16.26 4.75 -7.86
C LEU A 323 -16.14 3.49 -6.98
N TRP A 324 -16.51 2.34 -7.53
CA TRP A 324 -16.42 1.06 -6.83
C TRP A 324 -14.99 0.71 -6.43
N GLN A 325 -14.03 0.88 -7.33
CA GLN A 325 -12.62 0.62 -7.06
C GLN A 325 -12.07 1.56 -5.98
N ALA A 326 -12.44 2.84 -6.01
CA ALA A 326 -12.04 3.81 -4.99
C ALA A 326 -12.60 3.47 -3.60
N VAL A 327 -13.84 2.97 -3.53
CA VAL A 327 -14.43 2.49 -2.27
C VAL A 327 -13.73 1.24 -1.79
N ALA A 328 -13.54 0.22 -2.64
CA ALA A 328 -12.82 -1.00 -2.29
C ALA A 328 -11.43 -0.70 -1.72
N ALA A 329 -10.68 0.17 -2.39
CA ALA A 329 -9.34 0.59 -1.97
C ALA A 329 -9.29 1.28 -0.60
N GLY A 330 -10.37 1.98 -0.24
CA GLY A 330 -10.39 2.85 0.94
C GLY A 330 -11.24 2.34 2.11
N LEU A 331 -11.95 1.23 2.02
CA LEU A 331 -12.80 0.74 3.13
C LEU A 331 -11.96 0.44 4.39
N VAL A 332 -10.89 -0.32 4.25
CA VAL A 332 -10.01 -0.72 5.38
C VAL A 332 -8.88 0.29 5.62
N GLY A 333 -8.32 0.84 4.53
CA GLY A 333 -7.13 1.68 4.57
C GLY A 333 -5.81 0.90 4.78
N PRO A 334 -4.64 1.51 4.48
CA PRO A 334 -3.34 0.87 4.62
C PRO A 334 -2.78 0.90 6.05
N GLU A 335 -3.42 1.64 6.97
CA GLU A 335 -2.92 1.84 8.33
C GLU A 335 -2.92 0.55 9.18
N HIS A 336 -1.93 0.44 10.07
CA HIS A 336 -1.94 -0.60 11.11
C HIS A 336 -2.63 -0.07 12.36
N SER A 337 -3.96 -0.23 12.43
CA SER A 337 -4.78 0.25 13.56
C SER A 337 -5.79 -0.81 14.01
N ALA A 338 -6.26 -0.71 15.27
CA ALA A 338 -7.32 -1.57 15.78
C ALA A 338 -8.65 -1.40 14.99
N LEU A 339 -8.88 -0.21 14.42
CA LEU A 339 -10.04 0.04 13.55
C LEU A 339 -9.90 -0.71 12.21
N ALA A 340 -8.72 -0.71 11.60
CA ALA A 340 -8.46 -1.48 10.39
C ALA A 340 -8.67 -2.99 10.64
N VAL A 341 -8.27 -3.50 11.81
CA VAL A 341 -8.55 -4.90 12.20
C VAL A 341 -10.04 -5.16 12.37
N ALA A 342 -10.80 -4.21 12.96
CA ALA A 342 -12.26 -4.34 13.04
C ALA A 342 -12.91 -4.36 11.65
N TRP A 343 -12.44 -3.51 10.72
CA TRP A 343 -12.86 -3.55 9.31
C TRP A 343 -12.57 -4.91 8.68
N GLU A 344 -11.35 -5.43 8.80
CA GLU A 344 -10.96 -6.75 8.27
C GLU A 344 -11.92 -7.85 8.76
N VAL A 345 -12.21 -7.89 10.06
CA VAL A 345 -13.11 -8.89 10.65
C VAL A 345 -14.53 -8.76 10.12
N VAL A 346 -15.11 -7.55 10.16
CA VAL A 346 -16.49 -7.33 9.73
C VAL A 346 -16.65 -7.65 8.24
N LEU A 347 -15.72 -7.22 7.40
CA LEU A 347 -15.75 -7.52 5.96
C LEU A 347 -15.56 -9.01 5.69
N ALA A 348 -14.67 -9.70 6.41
CA ALA A 348 -14.46 -11.13 6.24
C ALA A 348 -15.69 -11.96 6.64
N VAL A 349 -16.39 -11.57 7.70
CA VAL A 349 -17.63 -12.24 8.11
C VAL A 349 -18.76 -12.03 7.11
N LEU A 350 -18.85 -10.83 6.52
CA LEU A 350 -19.95 -10.48 5.60
C LEU A 350 -19.69 -10.87 4.14
N ALA A 351 -18.42 -11.06 3.74
CA ALA A 351 -18.04 -11.39 2.36
C ALA A 351 -18.68 -12.68 1.80
N PRO A 352 -18.91 -13.75 2.59
CA PRO A 352 -19.67 -14.92 2.11
C PRO A 352 -21.13 -14.62 1.74
N GLY A 353 -21.72 -13.55 2.27
CA GLY A 353 -23.11 -13.17 2.00
C GLY A 353 -24.16 -13.93 2.82
N ASP A 354 -23.73 -14.66 3.85
CA ASP A 354 -24.59 -15.32 4.83
C ASP A 354 -25.23 -14.32 5.79
N VAL A 355 -26.35 -14.72 6.41
CA VAL A 355 -26.96 -13.98 7.52
C VAL A 355 -26.22 -14.33 8.80
N VAL A 356 -25.76 -13.32 9.53
CA VAL A 356 -24.96 -13.47 10.75
C VAL A 356 -25.52 -12.62 11.89
N GLY A 357 -25.43 -13.10 13.13
CA GLY A 357 -25.84 -12.32 14.30
C GLY A 357 -24.89 -11.15 14.57
N GLU A 358 -25.41 -9.95 14.81
CA GLU A 358 -24.62 -8.75 15.15
C GLU A 358 -23.68 -9.03 16.34
N GLU A 359 -24.21 -9.73 17.35
CA GLU A 359 -23.49 -10.09 18.56
C GLU A 359 -22.33 -11.06 18.30
N ASP A 360 -22.49 -11.99 17.35
CA ASP A 360 -21.44 -12.92 16.95
C ASP A 360 -20.30 -12.17 16.26
N VAL A 361 -20.62 -11.23 15.36
CA VAL A 361 -19.62 -10.39 14.69
C VAL A 361 -18.88 -9.53 15.71
N ARG A 362 -19.61 -8.93 16.66
CA ARG A 362 -19.02 -8.13 17.74
C ARG A 362 -18.06 -8.96 18.61
N THR A 363 -18.46 -10.19 18.94
CA THR A 363 -17.62 -11.15 19.69
C THR A 363 -16.35 -11.51 18.92
N LEU A 364 -16.44 -11.73 17.61
CA LEU A 364 -15.28 -11.98 16.75
C LEU A 364 -14.33 -10.78 16.71
N VAL A 365 -14.85 -9.55 16.57
CA VAL A 365 -14.02 -8.33 16.62
C VAL A 365 -13.28 -8.23 17.95
N GLN A 366 -13.98 -8.46 19.07
CA GLN A 366 -13.37 -8.44 20.40
C GLN A 366 -12.26 -9.50 20.54
N ALA A 367 -12.53 -10.73 20.12
CA ALA A 367 -11.58 -11.83 20.20
C ALA A 367 -10.32 -11.52 19.39
N VAL A 368 -10.46 -11.15 18.12
CA VAL A 368 -9.33 -10.86 17.23
C VAL A 368 -8.50 -9.69 17.73
N ILE A 369 -9.12 -8.59 18.18
CA ILE A 369 -8.40 -7.44 18.70
C ILE A 369 -7.62 -7.81 19.98
N THR A 370 -8.22 -8.62 20.85
CA THR A 370 -7.58 -9.07 22.10
C THR A 370 -6.41 -10.01 21.82
N GLU A 371 -6.60 -11.02 20.97
CA GLU A 371 -5.57 -11.99 20.57
C GLU A 371 -4.41 -11.34 19.83
N SER A 372 -4.69 -10.32 19.02
CA SER A 372 -3.67 -9.54 18.31
C SER A 372 -2.85 -8.63 19.23
N GLY A 373 -3.20 -8.54 20.53
CA GLY A 373 -2.42 -7.84 21.54
C GLY A 373 -2.57 -6.31 21.52
N TRP A 374 -3.62 -5.78 20.90
CA TRP A 374 -3.92 -4.34 20.91
C TRP A 374 -4.07 -3.81 22.33
N ARG A 375 -3.62 -2.58 22.58
CA ARG A 375 -3.65 -1.95 23.90
C ARG A 375 -4.40 -0.63 23.83
N VAL A 376 -5.06 -0.28 24.93
CA VAL A 376 -5.73 1.01 25.11
C VAL A 376 -4.87 1.86 26.05
N ALA A 377 -4.88 3.18 25.90
CA ALA A 377 -4.13 4.08 26.78
C ALA A 377 -4.47 3.77 28.26
N GLY A 378 -3.44 3.40 29.04
CA GLY A 378 -3.58 3.05 30.45
C GLY A 378 -4.04 1.62 30.77
N ARG A 379 -4.36 0.75 29.78
CA ARG A 379 -4.75 -0.65 30.00
C ARG A 379 -4.05 -1.62 29.06
N ARG A 380 -3.61 -2.77 29.59
CA ARG A 380 -2.89 -3.81 28.82
C ARG A 380 -3.79 -4.59 27.87
N THR A 381 -5.09 -4.65 28.15
CA THR A 381 -6.10 -5.33 27.33
C THR A 381 -7.28 -4.39 27.06
N PRO A 382 -7.83 -4.37 25.83
CA PRO A 382 -9.05 -3.61 25.54
C PRO A 382 -10.22 -4.23 26.29
N SER A 383 -11.15 -3.40 26.75
CA SER A 383 -12.44 -3.86 27.27
C SER A 383 -13.45 -4.05 26.14
N GLU A 384 -14.53 -4.75 26.44
CA GLU A 384 -15.67 -4.92 25.54
C GLU A 384 -16.22 -3.58 25.03
N SER A 385 -16.24 -2.54 25.87
CA SER A 385 -16.68 -1.20 25.45
C SER A 385 -15.73 -0.57 24.42
N ASP A 386 -14.42 -0.82 24.51
CA ASP A 386 -13.43 -0.29 23.57
C ASP A 386 -13.57 -0.97 22.19
N THR A 387 -13.74 -2.29 22.17
CA THR A 387 -13.90 -3.07 20.94
C THR A 387 -15.26 -2.88 20.30
N SER A 388 -16.31 -2.72 21.10
CA SER A 388 -17.67 -2.43 20.61
C SER A 388 -17.70 -1.07 19.89
N ALA A 389 -16.99 -0.05 20.40
CA ALA A 389 -16.90 1.24 19.72
C ALA A 389 -16.26 1.13 18.32
N LEU A 390 -15.28 0.24 18.14
CA LEU A 390 -14.66 -0.04 16.84
C LEU A 390 -15.64 -0.76 15.90
N PHE A 391 -16.32 -1.79 16.39
CA PHE A 391 -17.36 -2.50 15.63
C PHE A 391 -18.47 -1.55 15.14
N PHE A 392 -19.03 -0.73 16.03
CA PHE A 392 -20.08 0.22 15.66
C PHE A 392 -19.58 1.34 14.74
N ALA A 393 -18.29 1.70 14.79
CA ALA A 393 -17.72 2.63 13.82
C ALA A 393 -17.75 2.06 12.40
N VAL A 394 -17.39 0.79 12.24
CA VAL A 394 -17.44 0.06 10.96
C VAL A 394 -18.87 -0.12 10.49
N LEU A 395 -19.74 -0.68 11.34
CA LEU A 395 -21.14 -0.98 11.00
C LEU A 395 -21.89 0.29 10.58
N ARG A 396 -21.64 1.40 11.27
CA ARG A 396 -22.21 2.70 10.92
C ARG A 396 -21.85 3.14 9.52
N GLU A 397 -20.58 3.05 9.13
CA GLU A 397 -20.16 3.44 7.78
C GLU A 397 -20.78 2.52 6.73
N LEU A 398 -20.77 1.19 6.96
CA LEU A 398 -21.39 0.22 6.07
C LEU A 398 -22.90 0.45 5.91
N ARG A 399 -23.61 0.74 7.01
CA ARG A 399 -25.05 1.03 7.03
C ARG A 399 -25.38 2.25 6.18
N TRP A 400 -24.71 3.38 6.41
CA TRP A 400 -25.04 4.63 5.72
C TRP A 400 -24.47 4.71 4.30
N MET A 401 -23.57 3.81 3.92
CA MET A 401 -23.26 3.52 2.52
C MET A 401 -24.22 2.50 1.88
N GLU A 402 -25.20 1.98 2.64
CA GLU A 402 -26.16 0.96 2.22
C GLU A 402 -25.50 -0.32 1.71
N LEU A 403 -24.42 -0.75 2.35
CA LEU A 403 -23.66 -1.97 2.00
C LEU A 403 -24.07 -3.19 2.85
N VAL A 404 -24.84 -2.97 3.92
CA VAL A 404 -25.33 -4.00 4.84
C VAL A 404 -26.83 -3.89 4.99
N GLU A 405 -27.50 -5.03 5.02
CA GLU A 405 -28.90 -5.19 5.40
C GLU A 405 -28.96 -5.59 6.88
N GLU A 406 -29.72 -4.82 7.67
CA GLU A 406 -30.00 -5.13 9.07
C GLU A 406 -31.44 -5.64 9.19
N SER A 407 -31.63 -6.75 9.89
CA SER A 407 -32.96 -7.35 10.14
C SER A 407 -33.04 -7.90 11.57
N GLY A 408 -34.22 -8.36 11.99
CA GLY A 408 -34.43 -8.91 13.33
C GLY A 408 -34.80 -7.87 14.39
N ALA A 409 -35.01 -8.35 15.62
CA ALA A 409 -35.37 -7.50 16.76
C ALA A 409 -34.11 -6.82 17.33
N LEU A 410 -34.29 -5.78 18.16
CA LEU A 410 -33.17 -5.01 18.74
C LEU A 410 -32.13 -5.88 19.47
N LEU A 411 -32.56 -6.98 20.11
CA LEU A 411 -31.71 -7.90 20.87
C LEU A 411 -31.24 -9.12 20.07
N ASP A 412 -31.70 -9.26 18.82
CA ASP A 412 -31.39 -10.36 17.91
C ASP A 412 -31.23 -9.80 16.49
N ARG A 413 -30.36 -8.80 16.39
CA ARG A 413 -30.07 -8.14 15.12
C ARG A 413 -29.23 -9.06 14.24
N GLN A 414 -29.68 -9.20 13.01
CA GLN A 414 -29.07 -10.02 11.99
C GLN A 414 -28.52 -9.11 10.90
N LEU A 415 -27.28 -9.35 10.51
CA LEU A 415 -26.55 -8.61 9.48
C LEU A 415 -26.38 -9.48 8.25
N ARG A 416 -26.45 -8.85 7.08
CA ARG A 416 -26.09 -9.49 5.81
C ARG A 416 -25.45 -8.46 4.89
N ALA A 417 -24.49 -8.86 4.06
CA ALA A 417 -24.07 -8.01 2.95
C ALA A 417 -25.26 -7.77 2.01
N ARG A 418 -25.49 -6.51 1.60
CA ARG A 418 -26.46 -6.20 0.54
C ARG A 418 -26.04 -6.93 -0.74
N SER A 419 -27.01 -7.30 -1.58
CA SER A 419 -26.73 -7.88 -2.89
C SER A 419 -25.70 -7.04 -3.68
N GLY A 420 -24.59 -7.67 -4.08
CA GLY A 420 -23.45 -7.03 -4.76
C GLY A 420 -22.36 -6.45 -3.86
N ALA A 421 -22.61 -6.28 -2.55
CA ALA A 421 -21.61 -5.76 -1.61
C ALA A 421 -20.54 -6.79 -1.20
N ALA A 422 -20.87 -8.09 -1.26
CA ALA A 422 -19.94 -9.18 -0.96
C ALA A 422 -18.64 -9.10 -1.78
N ASP A 423 -18.75 -8.81 -3.08
CA ASP A 423 -17.59 -8.65 -3.97
C ASP A 423 -16.80 -7.39 -3.63
N LEU A 424 -17.47 -6.29 -3.27
CA LEU A 424 -16.80 -5.07 -2.79
C LEU A 424 -15.99 -5.34 -1.52
N PHE A 425 -16.53 -6.12 -0.58
CA PHE A 425 -15.85 -6.49 0.65
C PHE A 425 -14.63 -7.38 0.37
N ARG A 426 -14.78 -8.36 -0.53
CA ARG A 426 -13.68 -9.22 -0.97
C ARG A 426 -12.56 -8.41 -1.64
N ALA A 427 -12.92 -7.46 -2.50
CA ALA A 427 -11.97 -6.57 -3.15
C ALA A 427 -11.27 -5.64 -2.16
N ALA A 428 -11.96 -5.16 -1.13
CA ALA A 428 -11.34 -4.36 -0.07
C ALA A 428 -10.34 -5.17 0.77
N LEU A 429 -10.66 -6.43 1.11
CA LEU A 429 -9.73 -7.33 1.78
C LEU A 429 -8.52 -7.66 0.89
N ARG A 430 -8.74 -7.93 -0.40
CA ARG A 430 -7.65 -8.15 -1.36
C ARG A 430 -6.76 -6.91 -1.51
N HIS A 431 -7.35 -5.72 -1.62
CA HIS A 431 -6.61 -4.46 -1.66
C HIS A 431 -5.78 -4.27 -0.37
N ARG A 432 -6.33 -4.60 0.80
CA ARG A 432 -5.60 -4.56 2.07
C ARG A 432 -4.35 -5.46 2.07
N VAL A 433 -4.41 -6.62 1.43
CA VAL A 433 -3.27 -7.55 1.33
C VAL A 433 -2.18 -6.98 0.42
N LEU A 434 -2.58 -6.35 -0.70
CA LEU A 434 -1.69 -5.80 -1.72
C LEU A 434 -1.15 -4.39 -1.41
N HIS A 435 -1.85 -3.64 -0.56
CA HIS A 435 -1.47 -2.27 -0.18
C HIS A 435 -1.27 -2.20 1.33
N ARG A 436 0.00 -2.21 1.73
CA ARG A 436 0.45 -2.12 3.13
C ARG A 436 1.14 -0.78 3.33
N ASP A 437 0.91 -0.15 4.48
CA ASP A 437 1.76 0.94 4.91
C ASP A 437 3.19 0.41 5.08
N ILE A 438 4.14 1.05 4.39
CA ILE A 438 5.56 0.94 4.72
C ILE A 438 5.70 1.64 6.07
N VAL A 439 5.49 0.93 7.18
CA VAL A 439 5.84 1.48 8.50
C VAL A 439 7.36 1.71 8.44
N PRO A 440 7.82 2.99 8.44
CA PRO A 440 9.24 3.24 8.46
C PRO A 440 9.74 2.85 9.85
N PHE A 441 10.68 1.91 9.90
CA PHE A 441 11.48 1.64 11.09
C PHE A 441 12.30 2.87 11.49
#